data_AF-A0A368L0E7-F1
#
_entry.id   AF-A0A368L0E7-F1
#
_cell.length_a   1.000
_cell.length_b   1.000
_cell.length_c   1.000
_cell.angle_alpha   90.00
_cell.angle_beta   90.00
_cell.angle_gamma   90.00
#
_symmetry.space_group_name_H-M   'P 1'
#
loop_
_entity.id
_entity.type
_entity.pdbx_description
1 polymer ?
#
loop_
_entity_poly.entity_id
_entity_poly.type
_entity_poly.pdbx_seq_one_letter_code
_entity_poly.pdbx_strand_id
1 'polypeptide(L)'
;MNEIITELSKPVWWVSVVVAGILINLLSAYIKSKLDTIAARTFSWWRDKSQASKAAWETRIEGISENDRIRDIELAREIRFRLQSINFLLMAIFLLVLLSFVMASGVFLPKLFQLAVFGSSSILSFASFLALQNAANTANALCIADIKSQSSVKQTVEGAANR
;
A
#
# COMPACT_ATOMS: atom_id res chain seq x y z
N MET A 1 -35.92 -3.33 43.01
CA MET A 1 -34.49 -3.27 43.44
C MET A 1 -34.10 -4.47 44.31
N ASN A 2 -34.95 -4.89 45.26
CA ASN A 2 -34.67 -6.04 46.13
C ASN A 2 -34.56 -7.41 45.40
N GLU A 3 -35.30 -7.64 44.32
CA GLU A 3 -35.21 -8.89 43.53
C GLU A 3 -33.82 -9.12 42.92
N ILE A 4 -33.19 -8.07 42.38
CA ILE A 4 -31.86 -8.17 41.75
C ILE A 4 -30.82 -8.54 42.82
N ILE A 5 -30.91 -7.96 44.01
CA ILE A 5 -30.00 -8.26 45.13
C ILE A 5 -30.22 -9.68 45.66
N THR A 6 -31.47 -10.17 45.63
CA THR A 6 -31.81 -11.54 46.07
C THR A 6 -31.32 -12.59 45.07
N GLU A 7 -31.39 -12.30 43.75
CA GLU A 7 -30.81 -13.14 42.70
C GLU A 7 -29.27 -13.15 42.70
N LEU A 8 -28.63 -11.99 42.95
CA LEU A 8 -27.17 -11.88 43.08
C LEU A 8 -26.61 -12.61 44.32
N SER A 9 -27.44 -12.80 45.35
CA SER A 9 -27.05 -13.51 46.58
C SER A 9 -27.20 -15.03 46.47
N LYS A 10 -27.74 -15.55 45.36
CA LYS A 10 -27.82 -17.00 45.14
C LYS A 10 -26.41 -17.56 44.90
N PRO A 11 -25.97 -18.59 45.65
CA PRO A 11 -24.65 -19.20 45.50
C PRO A 11 -24.35 -19.67 44.08
N VAL A 12 -25.38 -20.08 43.35
CA VAL A 12 -25.31 -20.53 41.96
C VAL A 12 -24.79 -19.44 41.02
N TRP A 13 -25.10 -18.17 41.30
CA TRP A 13 -24.62 -17.04 40.51
C TRP A 13 -23.10 -16.87 40.65
N TRP A 14 -22.59 -16.90 41.89
CA TRP A 14 -21.16 -16.82 42.17
C TRP A 14 -20.36 -17.97 41.54
N VAL A 15 -20.88 -19.20 41.63
CA VAL A 15 -20.24 -20.37 41.00
C VAL A 15 -20.17 -20.21 39.48
N SER A 16 -21.24 -19.70 38.85
CA SER A 16 -21.25 -19.47 37.40
C SER A 16 -20.23 -18.43 36.95
N VAL A 17 -20.09 -17.34 37.69
CA VAL A 17 -19.08 -16.29 37.42
C VAL A 17 -17.66 -16.83 37.57
N VAL A 18 -17.40 -17.62 38.62
CA VAL A 18 -16.08 -18.24 38.83
C VAL A 18 -15.75 -19.22 37.70
N VAL A 19 -16.70 -20.08 37.31
CA VAL A 19 -16.51 -21.03 36.20
C VAL A 19 -16.28 -20.29 34.88
N ALA A 20 -17.04 -19.23 34.59
CA ALA A 20 -16.83 -18.41 33.39
C ALA A 20 -15.44 -17.73 33.40
N GLY A 21 -15.00 -17.23 34.55
CA GLY A 21 -13.66 -16.66 34.71
C GLY A 21 -12.55 -17.67 34.44
N ILE A 22 -12.69 -18.90 34.94
CA ILE A 22 -11.76 -20.00 34.67
C ILE A 22 -11.76 -20.36 33.18
N LEU A 23 -12.93 -20.46 32.55
CA LEU A 23 -13.05 -20.78 31.12
C LEU A 23 -12.43 -19.70 30.23
N ILE A 24 -12.66 -18.41 30.52
CA ILE A 24 -12.05 -17.30 29.77
C ILE A 24 -10.53 -17.33 29.91
N ASN A 25 -10.01 -17.55 31.11
CA ASN A 25 -8.57 -17.63 31.34
C ASN A 25 -7.96 -18.80 30.56
N LEU A 26 -8.62 -19.96 30.58
CA LEU A 26 -8.22 -21.12 29.79
C LEU A 26 -8.26 -20.82 28.28
N LEU A 27 -9.34 -20.22 27.79
CA LEU A 27 -9.45 -19.82 26.38
C LEU A 27 -8.36 -18.84 25.97
N SER A 28 -8.05 -17.86 26.81
CA SER A 28 -7.01 -16.87 26.56
C SER A 28 -5.63 -17.53 26.44
N ALA A 29 -5.32 -18.49 27.31
CA ALA A 29 -4.07 -19.25 27.23
C ALA A 29 -3.94 -20.04 25.91
N TYR A 30 -5.04 -20.66 25.45
CA TYR A 30 -5.04 -21.42 24.18
C TYR A 30 -5.03 -20.52 22.94
N ILE A 31 -5.73 -19.39 22.95
CA ILE A 31 -5.81 -18.46 21.81
C ILE A 31 -4.48 -17.73 21.62
N LYS A 32 -3.83 -17.29 22.71
CA LYS A 32 -2.59 -16.52 22.65
C LYS A 32 -1.48 -17.29 21.93
N SER A 33 -1.27 -18.55 22.27
CA SER A 33 -0.25 -19.39 21.62
C SER A 33 -0.49 -19.56 20.10
N LYS A 34 -1.75 -19.69 19.69
CA LYS A 34 -2.10 -19.79 18.27
C LYS A 34 -1.94 -18.45 17.54
N LEU A 35 -2.36 -17.35 18.15
CA LEU A 35 -2.20 -16.01 17.58
C LEU A 35 -0.72 -15.64 17.42
N ASP A 36 0.12 -15.91 18.41
CA ASP A 36 1.56 -15.61 18.34
C ASP A 36 2.22 -16.40 17.20
N THR A 37 1.80 -17.65 16.97
CA THR A 37 2.31 -18.47 15.86
C THR A 37 1.88 -17.93 14.49
N ILE A 38 0.62 -17.52 14.35
CA ILE A 38 0.09 -16.95 13.09
C ILE A 38 0.74 -15.59 12.81
N ALA A 39 0.87 -14.75 13.84
CA ALA A 39 1.53 -13.47 13.76
C ALA A 39 3.00 -13.65 13.35
N ALA A 40 3.74 -14.56 13.99
CA ALA A 40 5.13 -14.84 13.66
C ALA A 40 5.31 -15.26 12.20
N ARG A 41 4.45 -16.15 11.68
CA ARG A 41 4.48 -16.56 10.26
C ARG A 41 4.13 -15.44 9.30
N THR A 42 3.18 -14.60 9.68
CA THR A 42 2.79 -13.43 8.87
C THR A 42 3.95 -12.45 8.83
N PHE A 43 4.50 -12.07 9.98
CA PHE A 43 5.63 -11.14 10.04
C PHE A 43 6.88 -11.69 9.34
N SER A 44 7.17 -12.99 9.45
CA SER A 44 8.30 -13.59 8.72
C SER A 44 8.09 -13.49 7.21
N TRP A 45 6.91 -13.84 6.70
CA TRP A 45 6.62 -13.72 5.26
C TRP A 45 6.70 -12.27 4.76
N TRP A 46 6.18 -11.32 5.53
CA TRP A 46 6.29 -9.89 5.19
C TRP A 46 7.73 -9.40 5.20
N ARG A 47 8.54 -9.86 6.16
CA ARG A 47 9.96 -9.53 6.26
C ARG A 47 10.73 -10.11 5.08
N ASP A 48 10.50 -11.37 4.75
CA ASP A 48 11.18 -12.06 3.65
C ASP A 48 10.79 -11.42 2.31
N LYS A 49 9.51 -11.06 2.13
CA LYS A 49 9.04 -10.28 0.97
C LYS A 49 9.68 -8.89 0.90
N SER A 50 9.81 -8.21 2.04
CA SER A 50 10.46 -6.90 2.11
C SER A 50 11.95 -7.01 1.76
N GLN A 51 12.65 -8.01 2.28
CA GLN A 51 14.06 -8.27 1.96
C GLN A 51 14.25 -8.61 0.48
N ALA A 52 13.41 -9.49 -0.09
CA ALA A 52 13.44 -9.81 -1.52
C ALA A 52 13.19 -8.57 -2.38
N SER A 53 12.25 -7.69 -1.97
CA SER A 53 11.99 -6.42 -2.67
C SER A 53 13.17 -5.46 -2.59
N LYS A 54 13.89 -5.41 -1.46
CA LYS A 54 15.09 -4.59 -1.30
C LYS A 54 16.25 -5.11 -2.16
N ALA A 55 16.48 -6.41 -2.14
CA ALA A 55 17.50 -7.04 -2.97
C ALA A 55 17.22 -6.81 -4.47
N ALA A 56 15.98 -7.01 -4.92
CA ALA A 56 15.59 -6.73 -6.30
C ALA A 56 15.76 -5.25 -6.68
N TRP A 57 15.52 -4.35 -5.74
CA TRP A 57 15.72 -2.92 -5.91
C TRP A 57 17.21 -2.56 -6.06
N GLU A 58 18.07 -3.11 -5.22
CA GLU A 58 19.52 -2.92 -5.28
C GLU A 58 20.09 -3.45 -6.60
N THR A 59 19.70 -4.67 -7.02
CA THR A 59 20.09 -5.23 -8.32
C THR A 59 19.62 -4.35 -9.49
N ARG A 60 18.42 -3.76 -9.39
CA ARG A 60 17.92 -2.84 -10.42
C ARG A 60 18.75 -1.56 -10.50
N ILE A 61 19.12 -0.96 -9.37
CA ILE A 61 19.97 0.24 -9.33
C ILE A 61 21.34 -0.06 -9.93
N GLU A 62 21.94 -1.20 -9.60
CA GLU A 62 23.22 -1.64 -10.16
C GLU A 62 23.15 -1.77 -11.68
N GLY A 63 22.13 -2.45 -12.20
CA GLY A 63 21.92 -2.59 -13.64
C GLY A 63 21.72 -1.25 -14.36
N ILE A 64 21.07 -0.27 -13.72
CA ILE A 64 20.92 1.09 -14.28
C ILE A 64 22.26 1.83 -14.29
N SER A 65 23.09 1.68 -13.25
CA SER A 65 24.37 2.38 -13.13
C SER A 65 25.45 1.88 -14.09
N GLU A 66 25.37 0.61 -14.50
CA GLU A 66 26.36 -0.02 -15.39
C GLU A 66 26.03 0.14 -16.88
N ASN A 67 24.77 0.40 -17.24
CA ASN A 67 24.32 0.35 -18.62
C ASN A 67 23.36 1.51 -18.98
N ASP A 68 23.87 2.46 -19.77
CA ASP A 68 23.12 3.63 -20.25
C ASP A 68 21.84 3.25 -21.01
N ARG A 69 21.84 2.12 -21.74
CA ARG A 69 20.64 1.66 -22.45
C ARG A 69 19.53 1.26 -21.49
N ILE A 70 19.87 0.67 -20.33
CA ILE A 70 18.89 0.32 -19.30
C ILE A 70 18.31 1.59 -18.67
N ARG A 71 19.17 2.60 -18.44
CA ARG A 71 18.75 3.92 -17.96
C ARG A 71 17.73 4.57 -18.90
N ASP A 72 17.96 4.57 -20.21
CA ASP A 72 17.03 5.14 -21.20
C ASP A 72 15.68 4.43 -21.21
N ILE A 73 15.69 3.09 -21.11
CA ILE A 73 14.46 2.30 -21.02
C ILE A 73 13.67 2.65 -19.75
N GLU A 74 14.34 2.83 -18.62
CA GLU A 74 13.69 3.20 -17.36
C GLU A 74 13.17 4.64 -17.36
N LEU A 75 13.87 5.58 -18.00
CA LEU A 75 13.38 6.93 -18.26
C LEU A 75 12.10 6.91 -19.11
N ALA A 76 12.10 6.13 -20.20
CA ALA A 76 10.91 5.98 -21.04
C ALA A 76 9.74 5.36 -20.27
N ARG A 77 10.02 4.39 -19.39
CA ARG A 77 9.02 3.77 -18.51
C ARG A 77 8.46 4.78 -17.50
N GLU A 78 9.30 5.64 -16.92
CA GLU A 78 8.87 6.70 -16.01
C GLU A 78 7.91 7.67 -16.72
N ILE A 79 8.30 8.17 -17.89
CA ILE A 79 7.48 9.07 -18.71
C ILE A 79 6.14 8.41 -19.04
N ARG A 80 6.14 7.12 -19.40
CA ARG A 80 4.93 6.35 -19.67
C ARG A 80 4.00 6.31 -18.45
N PHE A 81 4.51 6.06 -17.25
CA PHE A 81 3.68 6.06 -16.03
C PHE A 81 3.14 7.43 -15.68
N ARG A 82 3.93 8.51 -15.87
CA ARG A 82 3.45 9.88 -15.69
C ARG A 82 2.31 10.21 -16.67
N LEU A 83 2.47 9.88 -17.95
CA LEU A 83 1.43 10.06 -18.96
C LEU A 83 0.17 9.24 -18.64
N GLN A 84 0.33 8.00 -18.20
CA GLN A 84 -0.79 7.15 -17.80
C GLN A 84 -1.55 7.72 -16.60
N SER A 85 -0.83 8.23 -15.59
CA SER A 85 -1.43 8.90 -14.43
C SER A 85 -2.24 10.13 -14.85
N ILE A 86 -1.66 11.00 -15.70
CA ILE A 86 -2.34 12.18 -16.24
C ILE A 86 -3.59 11.76 -17.02
N ASN A 87 -3.49 10.74 -17.88
CA ASN A 87 -4.61 10.27 -18.67
C ASN A 87 -5.77 9.74 -17.81
N PHE A 88 -5.48 8.95 -16.78
CA PHE A 88 -6.51 8.47 -15.86
C PHE A 88 -7.16 9.61 -15.06
N LEU A 89 -6.38 10.61 -14.65
CA LEU A 89 -6.91 11.78 -13.95
C LEU A 89 -7.81 12.60 -14.87
N LEU A 90 -7.38 12.87 -16.10
CA LEU A 90 -8.17 13.58 -17.10
C LEU A 90 -9.47 12.84 -17.40
N MET A 91 -9.42 11.51 -17.55
CA MET A 91 -10.62 10.71 -17.77
C MET A 91 -11.59 10.78 -16.57
N ALA A 92 -11.08 10.71 -15.34
CA ALA A 92 -11.91 10.85 -14.15
C ALA A 92 -12.60 12.22 -14.06
N ILE A 93 -11.84 13.30 -14.31
CA ILE A 93 -12.37 14.66 -14.34
C ILE A 93 -13.41 14.80 -15.46
N PHE A 94 -13.11 14.29 -16.66
CA PHE A 94 -14.02 14.34 -17.80
C PHE A 94 -15.35 13.66 -17.50
N LEU A 95 -15.35 12.48 -16.88
CA LEU A 95 -16.56 11.77 -16.47
C LEU A 95 -17.38 12.57 -15.45
N LEU A 96 -16.73 13.23 -14.48
CA LEU A 96 -17.41 14.07 -13.49
C LEU A 96 -18.02 15.34 -14.12
N VAL A 97 -17.30 15.98 -15.05
CA VAL A 97 -17.80 17.14 -15.79
C VAL A 97 -18.99 16.76 -16.65
N LEU A 98 -18.91 15.62 -17.37
CA LEU A 98 -20.00 15.11 -18.19
C LEU A 98 -21.23 14.80 -17.34
N LEU A 99 -21.06 14.14 -16.19
CA LEU A 99 -22.16 13.89 -15.26
C LEU A 99 -22.79 15.19 -14.75
N SER A 100 -21.97 16.17 -14.41
CA SER A 100 -22.42 17.48 -13.94
C SER A 100 -23.22 18.22 -15.02
N PHE A 101 -22.77 18.15 -16.28
CA PHE A 101 -23.46 18.74 -17.41
C PHE A 101 -24.82 18.08 -17.68
N VAL A 102 -24.91 16.74 -17.60
CA VAL A 102 -26.18 16.02 -17.77
C VAL A 102 -27.16 16.31 -16.62
N MET A 103 -26.67 16.48 -15.41
CA MET A 103 -27.51 16.90 -14.28
C MET A 103 -28.02 18.34 -14.44
N ALA A 104 -27.19 19.24 -14.98
CA ALA A 104 -27.57 20.63 -15.23
C ALA A 104 -28.60 20.79 -16.34
N SER A 105 -28.66 19.87 -17.31
CA SER A 105 -29.68 19.89 -18.37
C SER A 105 -31.06 19.39 -17.93
N GLY A 106 -31.22 19.01 -16.66
CA GLY A 106 -32.50 18.55 -16.11
C GLY A 106 -32.89 17.12 -16.50
N VAL A 107 -31.96 16.35 -17.11
CA VAL A 107 -32.20 14.95 -17.46
C VAL A 107 -32.15 14.09 -16.20
N PHE A 108 -33.27 13.43 -15.89
CA PHE A 108 -33.35 12.51 -14.75
C PHE A 108 -32.63 11.19 -15.05
N LEU A 109 -31.38 11.08 -14.61
CA LEU A 109 -30.64 9.82 -14.60
C LEU A 109 -31.01 8.95 -13.39
N PRO A 110 -31.15 7.62 -13.55
CA PRO A 110 -31.32 6.71 -12.41
C PRO A 110 -30.19 6.85 -11.39
N LYS A 111 -30.52 6.85 -10.09
CA LYS A 111 -29.53 6.99 -9.00
C LYS A 111 -28.42 5.94 -9.07
N LEU A 112 -28.74 4.72 -9.50
CA LEU A 112 -27.75 3.65 -9.70
C LEU A 112 -26.70 4.03 -10.75
N PHE A 113 -27.10 4.70 -11.83
CA PHE A 113 -26.17 5.15 -12.86
C PHE A 113 -25.25 6.26 -12.34
N GLN A 114 -25.80 7.23 -11.59
CA GLN A 114 -25.00 8.28 -10.96
C GLN A 114 -23.96 7.68 -10.01
N LEU A 115 -24.37 6.73 -9.15
CA LEU A 115 -23.48 6.03 -8.23
C LEU A 115 -22.37 5.26 -8.98
N ALA A 116 -22.72 4.60 -10.09
CA ALA A 116 -21.76 3.87 -10.91
C ALA A 116 -20.70 4.82 -11.53
N VAL A 117 -21.11 5.99 -12.02
CA VAL A 117 -20.19 7.00 -12.57
C VAL A 117 -19.30 7.60 -11.48
N PHE A 118 -19.84 7.91 -10.29
CA PHE A 118 -19.02 8.37 -9.16
C PHE A 118 -18.02 7.30 -8.70
N GLY A 119 -18.46 6.04 -8.63
CA GLY A 119 -17.61 4.91 -8.30
C GLY A 119 -16.48 4.74 -9.29
N SER A 120 -16.77 4.77 -10.60
CA SER A 120 -15.75 4.63 -11.64
C SER A 120 -14.74 5.79 -11.64
N SER A 121 -15.20 7.04 -11.47
CA SER A 121 -14.31 8.19 -11.35
C SER A 121 -13.39 8.11 -10.13
N SER A 122 -13.90 7.59 -9.00
CA SER A 122 -13.10 7.39 -7.78
C SER A 122 -12.01 6.33 -7.99
N ILE A 123 -12.36 5.21 -8.63
CA ILE A 123 -11.40 4.14 -8.97
C ILE A 123 -10.34 4.65 -9.94
N LEU A 124 -10.72 5.42 -10.96
CA LEU A 124 -9.78 6.01 -11.92
C LEU A 124 -8.83 7.01 -11.26
N SER A 125 -9.34 7.84 -10.35
CA SER A 125 -8.52 8.78 -9.57
C SER A 125 -7.52 8.05 -8.69
N PHE A 126 -7.93 6.95 -8.06
CA PHE A 126 -7.04 6.11 -7.29
C PHE A 126 -5.99 5.40 -8.16
N ALA A 127 -6.39 4.88 -9.33
CA ALA A 127 -5.46 4.29 -10.29
C ALA A 127 -4.43 5.32 -10.81
N SER A 128 -4.85 6.56 -11.05
CA SER A 128 -3.97 7.67 -11.40
C SER A 128 -2.91 7.93 -10.31
N PHE A 129 -3.33 7.92 -9.04
CA PHE A 129 -2.42 8.10 -7.91
C PHE A 129 -1.40 6.96 -7.79
N LEU A 130 -1.81 5.70 -7.95
CA LEU A 130 -0.90 4.56 -7.94
C LEU A 130 0.12 4.62 -9.10
N ALA A 131 -0.33 5.01 -10.30
CA ALA A 131 0.56 5.22 -11.44
C ALA A 131 1.59 6.33 -11.16
N LEU A 132 1.19 7.40 -10.48
CA LEU A 132 2.08 8.48 -10.07
C LEU A 132 3.10 8.03 -9.03
N GLN A 133 2.69 7.23 -8.03
CA GLN A 133 3.61 6.65 -7.06
C GLN A 133 4.66 5.76 -7.73
N ASN A 134 4.26 4.94 -8.69
CA ASN A 134 5.18 4.09 -9.45
C ASN A 134 6.17 4.91 -10.29
N ALA A 135 5.70 6.02 -10.88
CA ALA A 135 6.56 6.96 -11.57
C ALA A 135 7.57 7.61 -10.60
N ALA A 136 7.12 8.09 -9.44
CA ALA A 136 7.97 8.71 -8.42
C ALA A 136 9.04 7.73 -7.90
N ASN A 137 8.65 6.47 -7.64
CA ASN A 137 9.60 5.44 -7.25
C ASN A 137 10.65 5.21 -8.34
N THR A 138 10.25 5.13 -9.60
CA THR A 138 11.20 4.96 -10.72
C THR A 138 12.15 6.15 -10.86
N ALA A 139 11.64 7.38 -10.71
CA ALA A 139 12.46 8.60 -10.71
C ALA A 139 13.51 8.60 -9.58
N ASN A 140 13.11 8.18 -8.37
CA ASN A 140 14.04 8.02 -7.24
C ASN A 140 15.13 6.99 -7.53
N ALA A 141 14.79 5.87 -8.19
CA ALA A 141 15.75 4.85 -8.61
C ALA A 141 16.83 5.44 -9.53
N LEU A 142 16.39 6.20 -10.53
CA LEU A 142 17.26 6.85 -11.52
C LEU A 142 18.17 7.89 -10.87
N CYS A 143 17.64 8.70 -9.94
CA CYS A 143 18.43 9.68 -9.19
C CYS A 143 19.53 9.02 -8.36
N ILE A 144 19.20 7.95 -7.63
CA ILE A 144 20.19 7.21 -6.82
C ILE A 144 21.24 6.55 -7.72
N ALA A 145 20.85 5.98 -8.85
CA ALA A 145 21.77 5.36 -9.80
C ALA A 145 22.75 6.39 -10.40
N ASP A 146 22.27 7.61 -10.72
CA ASP A 146 23.11 8.69 -11.23
C ASP A 146 24.11 9.20 -10.18
N ILE A 147 23.70 9.31 -8.91
CA ILE A 147 24.62 9.63 -7.81
C ILE A 147 25.70 8.54 -7.67
N LYS A 148 25.30 7.26 -7.76
CA LYS A 148 26.23 6.12 -7.66
C LYS A 148 27.25 6.12 -8.81
N SER A 149 26.82 6.35 -10.05
CA SER A 149 27.72 6.40 -11.21
C SER A 149 28.73 7.55 -11.10
N GLN A 150 28.29 8.75 -10.70
CA GLN A 150 29.17 9.90 -10.47
C GLN A 150 30.22 9.62 -9.37
N SER A 151 29.81 8.95 -8.29
CA SER A 151 30.74 8.59 -7.21
C SER A 151 31.81 7.60 -7.65
N SER A 152 31.45 6.64 -8.52
CA SER A 152 32.40 5.66 -9.07
C SER A 152 33.44 6.32 -9.98
N VAL A 153 33.02 7.30 -10.80
CA VAL A 153 33.94 8.05 -11.67
C VAL A 153 34.92 8.91 -10.85
N LYS A 154 34.45 9.51 -9.75
CA LYS A 154 35.34 10.31 -8.88
C LYS A 154 36.42 9.44 -8.23
N GLN A 155 36.06 8.25 -7.76
CA GLN A 155 37.00 7.31 -7.14
C GLN A 155 38.07 6.81 -8.11
N THR A 156 37.73 6.58 -9.39
CA THR A 156 38.72 6.14 -10.38
C THR A 156 39.71 7.24 -10.74
N VAL A 157 39.27 8.49 -10.83
CA VAL A 157 40.14 9.65 -11.10
C VAL A 157 41.10 9.91 -9.93
N GLU A 158 40.61 9.88 -8.69
CA GLU A 158 41.46 10.05 -7.49
C GLU A 158 42.46 8.89 -7.33
N GLY A 159 42.05 7.66 -7.64
CA GLY A 159 42.94 6.49 -7.63
C GLY A 159 44.02 6.53 -8.70
N ALA A 160 43.77 7.16 -9.85
CA ALA A 160 44.76 7.35 -10.92
C ALA A 160 45.75 8.48 -10.59
N ALA A 161 45.33 9.53 -9.89
CA ALA A 161 46.20 10.65 -9.51
C ALA A 161 47.22 10.30 -8.41
N ASN A 162 46.95 9.28 -7.60
CA ASN A 162 47.83 8.82 -6.51
C ASN A 162 48.87 7.75 -6.95
N ARG A 163 48.90 7.38 -8.23
CA ARG A 163 49.89 6.46 -8.81
C ARG A 163 50.93 7.24 -9.60
#